data_AF-A0A0F9BSK3-F1
#
_entry.id   AF-A0A0F9BSK3-F1
#
_cell.length_a   1.000
_cell.length_b   1.000
_cell.length_c   1.000
_cell.angle_alpha   90.00
_cell.angle_beta   90.00
_cell.angle_gamma   90.00
#
_symmetry.space_group_name_H-M   'P 1'
#
loop_
_entity.id
_entity.type
_entity.pdbx_description
1 polymer ?
#
loop_
_entity_poly.entity_id
_entity_poly.type
_entity_poly.pdbx_seq_one_letter_code
_entity_poly.pdbx_strand_id
1 'polypeptide(L)'
;MGSHPLVKEQIKPDDVIPQDTADKWERMTQIASERLFEKRKRIMAAVGTRPYQGLPVSEAELLSRYSQVRKDPQALLQILQENAKFKPDGRVLVPKALIESMKKMEKQIREGE
;
A
#
# COMPACT_ATOMS: atom_id res chain seq x y z
N MET A 1 8.92 0.92 59.85
CA MET A 1 8.50 1.98 58.90
C MET A 1 9.76 2.60 58.32
N GLY A 2 10.19 2.15 57.14
CA GLY A 2 11.37 2.69 56.45
C GLY A 2 10.92 3.41 55.19
N SER A 3 10.82 4.73 55.27
CA SER A 3 10.45 5.58 54.14
C SER A 3 11.68 5.75 53.25
N HIS A 4 11.74 5.04 52.12
CA HIS A 4 12.73 5.35 51.08
C HIS A 4 12.35 6.67 50.40
N PRO A 5 13.21 7.70 50.39
CA PRO A 5 12.98 8.85 49.55
C PRO A 5 13.29 8.47 48.10
N LEU A 6 12.31 8.70 47.23
CA LEU A 6 12.46 8.67 45.78
C LEU A 6 13.55 9.67 45.38
N VAL A 7 14.61 9.16 44.74
CA VAL A 7 15.66 9.98 44.12
C VAL A 7 14.99 10.81 43.03
N LYS A 8 14.80 12.10 43.28
CA LYS A 8 14.43 13.06 42.24
C LYS A 8 15.66 13.23 41.35
N GLU A 9 15.64 12.62 40.16
CA GLU A 9 16.59 12.94 39.10
C GLU A 9 16.56 14.46 38.89
N GLN A 10 17.65 15.13 39.28
CA GLN A 10 17.87 16.53 38.98
C GLN A 10 18.22 16.62 37.50
N ILE A 11 17.23 17.02 36.69
CA ILE A 11 17.44 17.39 35.29
C ILE A 11 18.45 18.55 35.30
N LYS A 12 19.61 18.36 34.66
CA LYS A 12 20.66 19.38 34.61
C LYS A 12 20.14 20.58 33.82
N PRO A 13 20.49 21.82 34.20
CA PRO A 13 20.05 23.02 33.50
C PRO A 13 20.50 23.07 32.03
N ASP A 14 21.51 22.28 31.66
CA ASP A 14 22.01 22.15 30.28
C ASP A 14 21.10 21.27 29.38
N ASP A 15 20.16 20.51 29.94
CA ASP A 15 19.23 19.65 29.19
C ASP A 15 17.93 20.39 28.79
N VAL A 16 17.78 21.66 29.18
CA VAL A 16 16.60 22.48 28.84
C VAL A 16 16.83 23.17 27.50
N ILE A 17 16.31 22.57 26.43
CA ILE A 17 16.28 23.20 25.11
C ILE A 17 15.45 24.48 25.21
N PRO A 18 15.99 25.67 24.88
CA PRO A 18 15.24 26.91 24.91
C PRO A 18 13.99 26.79 24.03
N GLN A 19 12.84 27.28 24.52
CA GLN A 19 11.54 27.07 23.88
C GLN A 19 11.52 27.53 22.41
N ASP A 20 12.12 28.68 22.09
CA ASP A 20 12.29 29.18 20.72
C ASP A 20 13.11 28.24 19.81
N THR A 21 14.01 27.44 20.39
CA THR A 21 14.77 26.42 19.66
C THR A 21 13.94 25.16 19.45
N ALA A 22 13.20 24.71 20.46
CA ALA A 22 12.29 23.57 20.35
C ALA A 22 11.18 23.82 19.31
N ASP A 23 10.58 25.01 19.32
CA ASP A 23 9.55 25.43 18.36
C ASP A 23 10.08 25.44 16.92
N LYS A 24 11.35 25.83 16.71
CA LYS A 24 12.02 25.76 15.41
C LYS A 24 12.22 24.32 14.95
N TRP A 25 12.60 23.40 15.84
CA TRP A 25 12.75 21.98 15.53
C TRP A 25 11.41 21.33 15.18
N GLU A 26 10.35 21.63 15.92
CA GLU A 26 8.99 21.16 15.60
C GLU A 26 8.55 21.66 14.23
N ARG A 27 8.74 22.96 13.95
CA ARG A 27 8.38 23.55 12.65
C ARG A 27 9.17 22.96 11.49
N MET A 28 10.48 22.72 11.68
CA MET A 28 11.30 22.04 10.67
C MET A 28 10.84 20.61 10.42
N THR A 29 10.50 19.87 11.48
CA THR A 29 10.02 18.49 11.39
C THR A 29 8.68 18.43 10.66
N GLN A 30 7.78 19.36 10.95
CA GLN A 30 6.50 19.48 10.27
C GLN A 30 6.68 19.74 8.76
N ILE A 31 7.51 20.72 8.39
CA ILE A 31 7.82 21.03 6.97
C ILE A 31 8.48 19.83 6.28
N ALA A 32 9.39 19.12 6.97
CA ALA A 32 10.02 17.93 6.43
C ALA A 32 9.00 16.80 6.19
N SER A 33 8.07 16.60 7.12
CA SER A 33 7.01 15.60 7.01
C SER A 33 6.06 15.88 5.84
N GLU A 34 5.65 17.14 5.65
CA GLU A 34 4.81 17.58 4.53
C GLU A 34 5.52 17.33 3.18
N ARG A 35 6.81 17.68 3.10
CA ARG A 35 7.62 17.42 1.89
C ARG A 35 7.78 15.94 1.58
N LEU A 36 7.98 15.11 2.61
CA LEU A 36 8.06 13.65 2.45
C LEU A 36 6.73 13.06 2.00
N PHE A 37 5.62 13.53 2.55
CA PHE A 37 4.28 13.10 2.16
C PHE A 37 3.99 13.43 0.69
N GLU A 38 4.29 14.65 0.25
CA GLU A 38 4.12 15.06 -1.15
C GLU A 38 5.03 14.28 -2.10
N LYS A 39 6.28 14.02 -1.72
CA LYS A 39 7.18 13.13 -2.50
C LYS A 39 6.60 11.72 -2.60
N ARG A 40 6.15 11.15 -1.49
CA ARG A 40 5.51 9.82 -1.46
C ARG A 40 4.29 9.77 -2.37
N LYS A 41 3.44 10.81 -2.34
CA LYS A 41 2.25 10.92 -3.20
C LYS A 41 2.63 10.96 -4.68
N ARG A 42 3.67 11.73 -5.06
CA ARG A 42 4.18 11.77 -6.45
C ARG A 42 4.76 10.43 -6.90
N ILE A 43 5.52 9.77 -6.02
CA ILE A 43 6.06 8.43 -6.29
C ILE A 43 4.89 7.44 -6.47
N MET A 44 3.91 7.42 -5.56
CA MET A 44 2.74 6.55 -5.70
C MET A 44 1.90 6.86 -6.94
N ALA A 45 1.80 8.12 -7.36
CA ALA A 45 1.13 8.50 -8.60
C ALA A 45 1.91 8.03 -9.84
N ALA A 46 3.24 8.13 -9.83
CA ALA A 46 4.11 7.66 -10.91
C ALA A 46 4.18 6.13 -11.00
N VAL A 47 4.18 5.46 -9.85
CA VAL A 47 4.25 3.98 -9.71
C VAL A 47 2.88 3.33 -9.93
N GLY A 48 1.78 4.05 -9.69
CA GLY A 48 0.42 3.53 -9.76
C GLY A 48 0.00 2.72 -8.53
N THR A 49 -1.31 2.48 -8.39
CA THR A 49 -1.92 1.83 -7.21
C THR A 49 -2.17 0.33 -7.37
N ARG A 50 -1.37 -0.40 -8.17
CA ARG A 50 -1.76 -1.77 -8.61
C ARG A 50 -0.58 -2.75 -8.82
N PRO A 51 -0.86 -4.07 -8.89
CA PRO A 51 -0.20 -5.14 -8.13
C PRO A 51 1.24 -5.50 -8.53
N TYR A 52 1.81 -4.82 -9.53
CA TYR A 52 3.17 -5.06 -10.01
C TYR A 52 4.02 -3.86 -9.70
N GLN A 53 4.56 -3.81 -8.47
CA GLN A 53 5.64 -2.94 -7.96
C GLN A 53 6.31 -1.96 -8.97
N GLY A 54 5.55 -1.03 -9.56
CA GLY A 54 6.04 -0.01 -10.48
C GLY A 54 6.55 -0.43 -11.87
N LEU A 55 6.43 -1.71 -12.28
CA LEU A 55 6.91 -2.14 -13.61
C LEU A 55 5.74 -2.35 -14.58
N PRO A 56 5.71 -1.65 -15.73
CA PRO A 56 4.69 -1.89 -16.74
C PRO A 56 4.87 -3.29 -17.34
N VAL A 57 3.91 -4.17 -17.06
CA VAL A 57 3.85 -5.51 -17.64
C VAL A 57 3.22 -5.42 -19.04
N SER A 58 3.84 -6.05 -20.04
CA SER A 58 3.30 -6.07 -21.41
C SER A 58 1.99 -6.88 -21.49
N GLU A 59 1.14 -6.60 -22.48
CA GLU A 59 -0.09 -7.39 -22.69
C GLU A 59 0.21 -8.88 -22.94
N ALA A 60 1.30 -9.20 -23.65
CA ALA A 60 1.73 -10.57 -23.90
C ALA A 60 2.11 -11.30 -22.60
N GLU A 61 2.79 -10.62 -21.68
CA GLU A 61 3.14 -11.21 -20.38
C GLU A 61 1.91 -11.42 -19.51
N LEU A 62 0.95 -10.48 -19.52
CA LEU A 62 -0.34 -10.65 -18.83
C LEU A 62 -1.12 -11.85 -19.39
N LEU A 63 -1.17 -12.00 -20.72
CA LEU A 63 -1.83 -13.12 -21.38
C LEU A 63 -1.18 -14.46 -21.05
N SER A 64 0.16 -14.51 -21.02
CA SER A 64 0.93 -15.70 -20.65
C SER A 64 0.65 -16.12 -19.20
N ARG A 65 0.68 -15.17 -18.26
CA ARG A 65 0.35 -15.45 -16.85
C ARG A 65 -1.10 -15.89 -16.69
N TYR A 66 -2.04 -15.21 -17.33
CA TYR A 66 -3.45 -15.60 -17.30
C TYR A 66 -3.65 -17.01 -17.87
N SER A 67 -2.94 -17.37 -18.93
CA SER A 67 -2.99 -18.71 -19.53
C SER A 67 -2.48 -19.82 -18.60
N GLN A 68 -1.56 -19.49 -17.69
CA GLN A 68 -1.11 -20.41 -16.63
C GLN A 68 -2.15 -20.49 -15.51
N VAL A 69 -2.58 -19.35 -14.98
CA VAL A 69 -3.51 -19.29 -13.84
C VAL A 69 -4.88 -19.89 -14.17
N ARG A 70 -5.39 -19.68 -15.39
CA ARG A 70 -6.71 -20.23 -15.78
C ARG A 70 -6.78 -21.75 -15.76
N LYS A 71 -5.63 -22.44 -15.83
CA LYS A 71 -5.52 -23.90 -15.76
C LYS A 71 -5.38 -24.40 -14.32
N ASP A 72 -5.12 -23.51 -13.36
CA ASP A 72 -5.03 -23.80 -11.94
C ASP A 72 -6.27 -23.24 -11.20
N PRO A 73 -7.24 -24.08 -10.83
CA PRO A 73 -8.45 -23.64 -10.15
C PRO A 73 -8.19 -22.95 -8.82
N GLN A 74 -7.12 -23.31 -8.10
CA GLN A 74 -6.79 -22.73 -6.80
C GLN A 74 -6.21 -21.32 -6.96
N ALA A 75 -5.28 -21.15 -7.90
CA ALA A 75 -4.72 -19.83 -8.21
C ALA A 75 -5.80 -18.87 -8.73
N LEU A 76 -6.71 -19.35 -9.60
CA LEU A 76 -7.80 -18.53 -10.10
C LEU A 76 -8.77 -18.10 -8.98
N LEU A 77 -9.10 -19.02 -8.08
CA LEU A 77 -9.94 -18.74 -6.91
C LEU A 77 -9.30 -17.69 -6.00
N GLN A 78 -7.99 -17.79 -5.76
CA GLN A 78 -7.24 -16.84 -4.96
C GLN A 78 -7.32 -15.42 -5.56
N ILE A 79 -7.07 -15.26 -6.86
CA ILE A 79 -7.17 -13.96 -7.54
C ILE A 79 -8.57 -13.36 -7.40
N LEU A 80 -9.61 -14.18 -7.56
CA LEU A 80 -10.98 -13.71 -7.42
C LEU A 80 -11.29 -13.28 -5.98
N GLN A 81 -10.82 -14.03 -4.97
CA GLN A 81 -11.01 -13.70 -3.56
C GLN A 81 -10.27 -12.43 -3.15
N GLU A 82 -9.01 -12.25 -3.58
CA GLU A 82 -8.21 -11.05 -3.28
C GLU A 82 -8.81 -9.77 -3.86
N ASN A 83 -9.53 -9.88 -4.99
CA ASN A 83 -10.16 -8.76 -5.66
C ASN A 83 -11.66 -8.61 -5.31
N ALA A 84 -12.26 -9.60 -4.66
CA ALA A 84 -13.67 -9.60 -4.28
C ALA A 84 -13.90 -8.89 -2.94
N LYS A 85 -15.03 -8.17 -2.85
CA LYS A 85 -15.56 -7.65 -1.58
C LYS A 85 -16.82 -8.41 -1.22
N PHE A 86 -16.75 -9.18 -0.15
CA PHE A 86 -17.90 -9.89 0.42
C PHE A 86 -18.71 -8.95 1.29
N LYS A 87 -20.00 -8.85 1.01
CA LYS A 87 -20.95 -8.09 1.83
C LYS A 87 -21.64 -9.00 2.85
N PRO A 88 -22.13 -8.45 3.97
CA PRO A 88 -22.87 -9.20 4.99
C PRO A 88 -24.16 -9.86 4.47
N ASP A 89 -24.70 -9.36 3.35
CA ASP A 89 -25.91 -9.88 2.69
C ASP A 89 -25.64 -11.10 1.78
N GLY A 90 -24.41 -11.64 1.79
CA GLY A 90 -23.99 -12.76 0.95
C GLY A 90 -23.68 -12.37 -0.50
N ARG A 91 -23.76 -11.08 -0.86
CA ARG A 91 -23.38 -10.61 -2.20
C ARG A 91 -21.88 -10.41 -2.31
N VAL A 92 -21.35 -10.68 -3.50
CA VAL A 92 -19.93 -10.49 -3.82
C VAL A 92 -19.79 -9.40 -4.86
N LEU A 93 -18.97 -8.39 -4.57
CA LEU A 93 -18.61 -7.35 -5.52
C LEU A 93 -17.23 -7.65 -6.09
N VAL A 94 -17.16 -7.82 -7.40
CA VAL A 94 -15.89 -7.96 -8.12
C VAL A 94 -15.67 -6.72 -9.00
N PRO A 95 -14.45 -6.18 -9.09
CA PRO A 95 -14.13 -5.07 -9.98
C PRO A 95 -14.48 -5.39 -11.42
N LYS A 96 -15.33 -4.57 -12.04
CA LYS A 96 -15.73 -4.73 -13.46
C LYS A 96 -14.53 -4.81 -14.39
N ALA A 97 -13.51 -3.98 -14.15
CA ALA A 97 -12.28 -3.94 -14.94
C ALA A 97 -11.50 -5.28 -14.93
N LEU A 98 -11.56 -6.05 -13.83
CA LEU A 98 -10.93 -7.37 -13.75
C LEU A 98 -11.69 -8.38 -14.62
N ILE A 99 -13.02 -8.37 -14.55
CA ILE A 99 -13.85 -9.26 -15.38
C ILE A 99 -13.69 -8.94 -16.87
N GLU A 100 -13.64 -7.66 -17.22
CA GLU A 100 -13.44 -7.23 -18.61
C GLU A 100 -12.07 -7.65 -19.15
N SER A 101 -11.01 -7.52 -18.36
CA SER A 101 -9.67 -7.96 -18.78
C SER A 101 -9.59 -9.48 -18.95
N MET A 102 -10.17 -10.26 -18.02
CA MET A 102 -10.27 -11.72 -18.14
C MET A 102 -11.05 -12.13 -19.39
N LYS A 103 -12.18 -11.47 -19.69
CA LYS A 103 -12.96 -11.72 -20.92
C LYS A 103 -12.17 -11.41 -22.18
N LYS A 104 -11.40 -10.31 -22.20
CA LYS A 104 -10.53 -9.95 -23.33
C LYS A 104 -9.47 -11.03 -23.57
N MET A 105 -8.76 -11.45 -22.51
CA MET A 105 -7.71 -12.48 -22.61
C MET A 105 -8.28 -13.84 -23.01
N GLU A 106 -9.45 -14.22 -22.49
CA GLU A 106 -10.11 -15.49 -22.88
C GLU A 106 -10.56 -15.47 -24.35
N LYS A 107 -10.98 -14.31 -24.87
CA LYS A 107 -11.30 -14.12 -26.28
C LYS A 107 -10.06 -14.29 -27.16
N GLN A 108 -8.94 -13.64 -26.81
CA GLN A 108 -7.66 -13.77 -27.53
C GLN A 108 -7.20 -15.24 -27.61
N ILE A 109 -7.22 -15.95 -26.47
CA ILE A 109 -6.84 -17.36 -26.43
C ILE A 109 -7.75 -18.24 -27.30
N ARG A 110 -9.05 -17.93 -27.36
CA ARG A 110 -10.02 -18.69 -28.17
C ARG A 110 -9.84 -18.44 -29.66
N GLU A 111 -9.50 -17.22 -30.04
CA GLU A 111 -9.35 -16.80 -31.44
C GLU A 111 -7.96 -17.12 -32.00
N GLY A 112 -7.01 -17.50 -31.15
CA GLY A 112 -5.67 -17.93 -31.56
C GLY A 112 -4.73 -16.78 -31.95
N GLU A 113 -5.04 -15.56 -31.49
CA GLU A 113 -4.20 -14.35 -31.61
C GLU A 113 -3.24 -14.20 -30.42
#